data_AF-A0A920JQ54-F1
#
_entry.id   AF-A0A920JQ54-F1
#
_cell.length_a   1.000
_cell.length_b   1.000
_cell.length_c   1.000
_cell.angle_alpha   90.00
_cell.angle_beta   90.00
_cell.angle_gamma   90.00
#
_symmetry.space_group_name_H-M   'P 1'
#
loop_
_entity.id
_entity.type
_entity.pdbx_description
1 polymer ?
#
loop_
_entity_poly.entity_id
_entity_poly.type
_entity_poly.pdbx_seq_one_letter_code
_entity_poly.pdbx_strand_id
1 'polypeptide(L)'
;MRGFSVLGFPSRNFLWQEYEDEAKVGEFCKAMYDVTFPMFSISNVKNSTDHPFYKKLFEMTDERPKWNFHKFLITKDGEIKSFSHKVEPNDPKIIQANLRFY
;
A
#
# COMPACT_ATOMS: atom_id res chain seq x y z
N MET A 1 -11.58 17.03 11.09
CA MET A 1 -10.36 16.49 10.44
C MET A 1 -10.79 15.46 9.42
N ARG A 2 -10.72 15.77 8.11
CA ARG A 2 -11.05 14.85 7.01
C ARG A 2 -10.06 15.09 5.89
N GLY A 3 -9.37 14.06 5.42
CA GLY A 3 -8.48 14.20 4.26
C GLY A 3 -7.55 13.03 4.00
N PHE A 4 -7.16 12.29 5.04
CA PHE A 4 -6.25 11.16 4.89
C PHE A 4 -7.03 9.84 4.85
N SER A 5 -6.71 8.99 3.88
CA SER A 5 -7.27 7.64 3.73
C SER A 5 -6.15 6.65 3.49
N VAL A 6 -6.26 5.48 4.10
CA VAL A 6 -5.38 4.34 3.83
C VAL A 6 -6.10 3.41 2.87
N LEU A 7 -5.39 2.82 1.93
CA LEU A 7 -5.90 1.81 1.00
C LEU A 7 -4.99 0.58 1.09
N GLY A 8 -5.56 -0.59 1.34
CA GLY A 8 -4.80 -1.84 1.43
C GLY A 8 -4.90 -2.69 0.16
N PHE A 9 -3.76 -3.18 -0.31
CA PHE A 9 -3.65 -4.03 -1.49
C PHE A 9 -2.98 -5.35 -1.12
N PRO A 10 -3.77 -6.42 -0.89
CA PRO A 10 -3.26 -7.76 -0.67
C PRO A 10 -2.41 -8.24 -1.85
N SER A 11 -1.36 -9.00 -1.57
CA SER A 11 -0.53 -9.58 -2.63
C SER A 11 0.18 -10.84 -2.20
N ARG A 12 0.18 -11.84 -3.08
CA ARG A 12 0.90 -13.10 -2.90
C ARG A 12 2.35 -13.06 -3.42
N ASN A 13 2.79 -11.92 -3.93
CA ASN A 13 4.04 -11.84 -4.68
C ASN A 13 5.32 -12.06 -3.87
N PHE A 14 5.27 -11.89 -2.55
CA PHE A 14 6.42 -12.00 -1.67
C PHE A 14 6.31 -13.27 -0.82
N LEU A 15 6.91 -14.36 -1.33
CA LEU A 15 6.91 -15.70 -0.72
C LEU A 15 5.53 -16.27 -0.36
N TRP A 16 4.48 -15.92 -1.11
CA TRP A 16 3.14 -16.48 -0.91
C TRP A 16 2.56 -16.27 0.49
N GLN A 17 2.99 -15.21 1.18
CA GLN A 17 2.56 -14.89 2.56
C GLN A 17 1.11 -14.44 2.69
N GLU A 18 0.35 -14.41 1.59
CA GLU A 18 -1.07 -14.04 1.53
C GLU A 18 -1.89 -15.25 1.08
N TYR A 19 -3.08 -15.42 1.67
CA TYR A 19 -3.97 -16.56 1.38
C TYR A 19 -4.36 -16.62 -0.11
N GLU A 20 -4.60 -17.83 -0.62
CA GLU A 20 -5.06 -18.00 -2.02
C GLU A 20 -6.51 -17.55 -2.24
N ASP A 21 -7.31 -17.61 -1.18
CA ASP A 21 -8.74 -17.36 -1.17
C ASP A 21 -9.02 -15.92 -0.73
N GLU A 22 -9.53 -15.10 -1.65
CA GLU A 22 -9.84 -13.69 -1.40
C GLU A 22 -10.86 -13.49 -0.27
N ALA A 23 -11.80 -14.43 -0.08
CA ALA A 23 -12.78 -14.37 0.99
C ALA A 23 -12.08 -14.52 2.36
N LYS A 24 -11.08 -15.40 2.44
CA LYS A 24 -10.25 -15.57 3.65
C LYS A 24 -9.32 -14.39 3.89
N VAL A 25 -8.81 -13.73 2.85
CA VAL A 25 -8.05 -12.47 3.00
C VAL A 25 -8.92 -11.40 3.66
N GLY A 26 -10.14 -11.21 3.15
CA GLY A 26 -11.09 -10.23 3.70
C GLY A 26 -11.48 -10.52 5.15
N GLU A 27 -11.76 -11.79 5.48
CA GLU A 27 -12.07 -12.21 6.85
C GLU A 27 -10.86 -12.09 7.78
N PHE A 28 -9.67 -12.51 7.35
CA PHE A 28 -8.44 -12.42 8.14
C PHE A 28 -8.07 -10.96 8.45
N CYS A 29 -8.11 -10.06 7.46
CA CYS A 29 -7.81 -8.65 7.69
C CYS A 29 -8.79 -8.00 8.68
N LYS A 30 -10.10 -8.28 8.56
CA LYS A 30 -11.10 -7.76 9.50
C LYS A 30 -10.95 -8.37 10.90
N ALA A 31 -10.70 -9.67 11.00
CA ALA A 31 -10.65 -10.38 12.27
C ALA A 31 -9.36 -10.13 13.06
N MET A 32 -8.22 -9.97 12.39
CA MET A 32 -6.90 -9.91 13.04
C MET A 32 -6.39 -8.51 13.31
N TYR A 33 -6.80 -7.51 12.52
CA TYR A 33 -6.13 -6.21 12.51
C TYR A 33 -7.05 -5.00 12.70
N ASP A 34 -8.34 -5.22 12.99
CA ASP A 34 -9.37 -4.17 13.17
C ASP A 34 -9.27 -3.06 12.10
N VAL A 35 -9.05 -3.50 10.86
CA VAL A 35 -8.69 -2.60 9.76
C VAL A 35 -9.93 -1.82 9.35
N THR A 36 -9.97 -0.53 9.66
CA THR A 36 -11.12 0.34 9.34
C THR A 36 -11.05 0.95 7.94
N PHE A 37 -10.06 0.57 7.13
CA PHE A 37 -9.81 1.12 5.81
C PHE A 37 -10.09 0.10 4.70
N PRO A 38 -10.44 0.55 3.48
CA PRO A 38 -10.80 -0.35 2.40
C PRO A 38 -9.62 -1.23 1.95
N MET A 39 -9.92 -2.52 1.79
CA MET A 39 -9.03 -3.51 1.19
C MET A 39 -9.52 -3.83 -0.22
N PHE A 40 -8.60 -3.85 -1.19
CA PHE A 40 -8.88 -4.23 -2.58
C PHE A 40 -8.68 -5.74 -2.80
N SER A 41 -9.07 -6.24 -3.96
CA SER A 41 -8.77 -7.61 -4.41
C SER A 41 -7.26 -7.88 -4.49
N ILE A 42 -6.88 -9.16 -4.49
CA ILE A 42 -5.47 -9.56 -4.55
C ILE A 42 -4.86 -9.03 -5.86
N SER A 43 -3.71 -8.37 -5.76
CA SER A 43 -3.06 -7.73 -6.90
C SER A 43 -1.61 -8.18 -7.09
N ASN A 44 -1.16 -8.20 -8.34
CA ASN A 44 0.26 -8.29 -8.67
C ASN A 44 0.88 -6.90 -8.50
N VAL A 45 1.89 -6.79 -7.66
CA VAL A 45 2.59 -5.55 -7.29
C VAL A 45 4.09 -5.61 -7.65
N LYS A 46 4.53 -6.67 -8.34
CA LYS A 46 5.88 -6.80 -8.89
C LYS A 46 6.02 -6.07 -10.21
N ASN A 47 7.25 -6.01 -10.73
CA ASN A 47 7.58 -5.38 -12.01
C ASN A 47 6.79 -5.95 -13.19
N SER A 48 6.37 -7.22 -13.12
CA SER A 48 5.53 -7.87 -14.13
C SER A 48 4.04 -7.56 -13.98
N THR A 49 3.66 -6.59 -13.14
CA THR A 49 2.26 -6.22 -12.96
C THR A 49 1.68 -5.62 -14.23
N ASP A 50 0.46 -6.04 -14.55
CA ASP A 50 -0.38 -5.38 -15.56
C ASP A 50 -1.35 -4.35 -14.97
N HIS A 51 -1.35 -4.18 -13.65
CA HIS A 51 -2.27 -3.29 -12.97
C HIS A 51 -1.91 -1.81 -13.26
N PRO A 52 -2.82 -1.02 -13.88
CA PRO A 52 -2.51 0.32 -14.38
C PRO A 52 -2.08 1.29 -13.26
N PHE A 53 -2.67 1.17 -12.07
CA PHE A 53 -2.25 1.94 -10.90
C PHE A 53 -0.77 1.73 -10.53
N TYR A 54 -0.31 0.48 -10.43
CA TYR A 54 1.09 0.19 -10.08
C TYR A 54 2.05 0.56 -11.20
N LYS A 55 1.69 0.35 -12.47
CA LYS A 55 2.47 0.85 -13.61
C LYS A 55 2.72 2.35 -13.48
N LYS A 56 1.67 3.13 -13.16
CA LYS A 56 1.80 4.58 -12.99
C LYS A 56 2.66 4.97 -11.80
N LEU A 57 2.52 4.28 -10.66
CA LEU A 57 3.38 4.50 -9.49
C LEU A 57 4.86 4.28 -9.82
N PHE A 58 5.17 3.22 -10.55
CA PHE A 58 6.56 2.89 -10.90
C PHE A 58 7.13 3.90 -11.88
N GLU A 59 6.34 4.37 -12.85
CA GLU A 59 6.75 5.44 -13.76
C GLU A 59 7.05 6.75 -13.02
N MET A 60 6.22 7.12 -12.05
CA MET A 60 6.34 8.40 -11.35
C MET A 60 7.42 8.43 -10.27
N THR A 61 7.77 7.29 -9.70
CA THR A 61 8.69 7.21 -8.55
C THR A 61 10.00 6.49 -8.85
N ASP A 62 10.05 5.70 -9.92
CA ASP A 62 11.08 4.68 -10.21
C ASP A 62 11.29 3.66 -9.06
N GLU A 63 10.35 3.60 -8.11
CA GLU A 63 10.41 2.75 -6.94
C GLU A 63 9.39 1.61 -7.05
N ARG A 64 9.77 0.44 -6.54
CA ARG A 64 8.94 -0.77 -6.59
C ARG A 64 8.91 -1.47 -5.22
N PRO A 65 7.79 -2.12 -4.88
CA PRO A 65 7.72 -3.00 -3.72
C PRO A 65 8.80 -4.09 -3.78
N LYS A 66 9.70 -4.09 -2.79
CA LYS A 66 10.71 -5.14 -2.61
C LYS A 66 10.22 -6.24 -1.65
N TRP A 67 9.20 -5.95 -0.85
CA TRP A 67 8.60 -6.84 0.13
C TRP A 67 7.17 -6.40 0.48
N ASN A 68 6.48 -7.22 1.29
CA ASN A 68 5.22 -6.87 1.93
C ASN A 68 5.34 -5.57 2.75
N PHE A 69 4.24 -4.83 2.89
CA PHE A 69 4.17 -3.56 3.61
C PHE A 69 5.01 -2.41 3.02
N HIS A 70 5.28 -2.41 1.71
CA HIS A 70 5.74 -1.20 1.01
C HIS A 70 4.63 -0.13 1.02
N LYS A 71 4.97 1.14 1.18
CA LYS A 71 3.99 2.23 1.22
C LYS A 71 4.25 3.26 0.12
N PHE A 72 3.17 3.75 -0.48
CA PHE A 72 3.17 4.95 -1.30
C PHE A 72 2.27 5.98 -0.64
N LEU A 73 2.80 7.18 -0.37
CA LEU A 73 2.03 8.33 0.07
C LEU A 73 1.73 9.19 -1.15
N ILE A 74 0.45 9.38 -1.45
CA ILE A 74 -0.02 10.17 -2.58
C ILE A 74 -0.70 11.43 -2.01
N THR A 75 -0.24 12.60 -2.45
CA THR A 75 -0.80 13.90 -2.03
C THR A 75 -1.96 14.30 -2.93
N LYS A 76 -2.77 15.27 -2.51
CA LYS A 76 -3.88 15.80 -3.32
C LYS A 76 -3.41 16.42 -4.63
N ASP A 77 -2.19 16.97 -4.63
CA ASP A 77 -1.58 17.61 -5.80
C ASP A 77 -0.88 16.59 -6.73
N GLY A 78 -0.93 15.30 -6.39
CA GLY A 78 -0.40 14.22 -7.21
C GLY A 78 1.09 13.91 -6.97
N GLU A 79 1.73 14.50 -5.94
CA GLU A 79 3.06 14.09 -5.54
C GLU A 79 3.03 12.70 -4.90
N ILE A 80 4.07 11.90 -5.15
CA ILE A 80 4.16 10.52 -4.66
C ILE A 80 5.48 10.32 -3.95
N LYS A 81 5.41 9.82 -2.70
CA LYS A 81 6.58 9.39 -1.93
C LYS A 81 6.53 7.90 -1.68
N SER A 82 7.63 7.23 -1.95
CA SER A 82 7.80 5.80 -1.75
C SER A 82 8.53 5.52 -0.43
N PHE A 83 8.02 4.57 0.35
CA PHE A 83 8.63 4.12 1.60
C PHE A 83 8.74 2.60 1.61
N SER A 84 9.95 2.10 1.87
CA SER A 84 10.21 0.67 1.93
C SER A 84 9.49 -0.01 3.11
N HIS A 85 9.38 -1.34 3.05
CA HIS A 85 8.83 -2.17 4.13
C HIS A 85 9.45 -1.95 5.50
N LYS A 86 10.70 -1.47 5.58
CA LYS A 86 11.43 -1.20 6.83
C LYS A 86 10.99 0.08 7.54
N VAL A 87 10.21 0.94 6.86
CA VAL A 87 9.69 2.17 7.44
C VAL A 87 8.35 1.84 8.09
N GLU A 88 8.26 2.01 9.41
CA GLU A 88 7.02 1.76 10.14
C GLU A 88 5.93 2.76 9.74
N PRO A 89 4.63 2.38 9.75
CA PRO A 89 3.54 3.29 9.37
C PRO A 89 3.48 4.58 10.19
N ASN A 90 3.91 4.55 11.45
CA ASN A 90 3.98 5.69 12.36
C ASN A 90 5.34 6.40 12.37
N ASP A 91 6.25 6.05 11.45
CA ASP A 91 7.54 6.71 11.34
C ASP A 91 7.32 8.23 11.14
N PRO A 92 8.03 9.10 11.87
CA PRO A 92 7.92 10.55 11.73
C PRO A 92 8.06 11.04 10.29
N LYS A 93 8.80 10.35 9.42
CA LYS A 93 8.92 10.68 8.00
C LYS A 93 7.58 10.57 7.26
N ILE A 94 6.78 9.55 7.58
CA ILE A 94 5.45 9.37 6.97
C ILE A 94 4.49 10.41 7.55
N ILE A 95 4.49 10.60 8.87
CA ILE A 95 3.60 11.57 9.53
C ILE A 95 3.91 13.00 9.09
N GLN A 96 5.18 13.40 9.06
CA GLN A 96 5.59 14.74 8.62
C GLN A 96 5.35 14.96 7.14
N ALA A 97 5.56 13.93 6.31
CA ALA A 97 5.16 14.01 4.91
C ALA A 97 3.66 14.30 4.85
N ASN A 98 2.81 13.51 5.52
CA ASN A 98 1.37 13.74 5.54
C ASN A 98 0.98 15.14 6.05
N LEU A 99 1.62 15.66 7.11
CA LEU A 99 1.32 16.98 7.68
C LEU A 99 1.76 18.17 6.82
N ARG A 100 2.78 18.01 5.96
CA ARG A 100 3.24 19.09 5.05
C ARG A 100 2.32 19.30 3.84
N PHE A 101 1.35 18.41 3.65
CA PHE A 101 0.43 18.43 2.51
C PHE A 101 -1.00 18.82 2.90
N TYR A 102 -1.18 19.40 4.10
CA TYR A 102 -2.40 20.06 4.57
C TYR A 102 -2.12 21.49 5.00
#